data_AF-A0A4Y2SZ18-F1
#
_entry.id   AF-A0A4Y2SZ18-F1
#
_cell.length_a   1.000
_cell.length_b   1.000
_cell.length_c   1.000
_cell.angle_alpha   90.00
_cell.angle_beta   90.00
_cell.angle_gamma   90.00
#
_symmetry.space_group_name_H-M   'P 1'
#
loop_
_entity.id
_entity.type
_entity.pdbx_description
1 polymer ?
#
loop_
_entity_poly.entity_id
_entity_poly.type
_entity_poly.pdbx_seq_one_letter_code
_entity_poly.pdbx_strand_id
1 'polypeptide(L)'
;MEKQLSYVLMLPLEQIALRRVAVLLWNEPDILASIGKFREPIEYGDYQKKWRETVEREVSDKISKLQLPESLRKQIIQILKPIGLQILRWKVFHEAYFSPSKYFYPCEYCDVPILEKLCWTAAGRIDYQKTAEELVRCDVVDIVTRYKLACLYCLDHYIPEFWKELPQENKMYFYNEKDLSHIRLPLLQFCWPYILKGEQYKLDDMPGRSSRDPKTFHQHMFTCLSYTGNKAAVKYFFQKLSLEGREASLISNTLHALKSRIGGFIQYPWSFPNGNITDVVFYLLSLMTPEQQIRIFSERPSDVLGCFLDWPWQDAFLDIADAMWTWMQCGDLERRARNYDTLLDKMQGSIQYSDYYLPSLYQNFFLRSPSDFRKHFADRECRFGTFFSELFNIQDTETICVILRNVDSGDRVRLVSSKHIFKHFHNFISRDSVHVVEMCLREIGLSKEDKKRLMKVFMGFLRRRDSGQIELDTPKWQRFFEFLDETNTRAQRKRNLDDEALTEAKNICYEKKENATK
;
A
#
# COMPACT_ATOMS: atom_id res chain seq x y z
N MET A 1 -25.48 -13.83 13.96
CA MET A 1 -24.48 -14.92 13.91
C MET A 1 -23.29 -14.36 13.14
N GLU A 2 -22.35 -13.72 13.83
CA GLU A 2 -21.20 -13.08 13.19
C GLU A 2 -20.29 -14.17 12.61
N LYS A 3 -20.04 -14.11 11.31
CA LYS A 3 -19.11 -14.99 10.61
C LYS A 3 -17.72 -14.72 11.19
N GLN A 4 -17.11 -15.70 11.85
CA GLN A 4 -15.75 -15.56 12.37
C GLN A 4 -14.83 -15.18 11.20
N LEU A 5 -14.13 -14.06 11.32
CA LEU A 5 -13.22 -13.60 10.28
C LEU A 5 -12.06 -14.60 10.19
N SER A 6 -11.89 -15.23 9.04
CA SER A 6 -10.77 -16.12 8.79
C SER A 6 -9.53 -15.28 8.51
N TYR A 7 -8.51 -15.39 9.37
CA TYR A 7 -7.19 -14.78 9.16
C TYR A 7 -6.25 -15.72 8.39
N VAL A 8 -6.82 -16.70 7.68
CA VAL A 8 -6.10 -17.62 6.80
C VAL A 8 -6.33 -17.19 5.36
N LEU A 9 -5.27 -16.76 4.69
CA LEU A 9 -5.32 -16.42 3.27
C LEU A 9 -5.48 -17.71 2.45
N MET A 10 -6.67 -17.93 1.92
CA MET A 10 -6.98 -19.06 1.05
C MET A 10 -7.05 -18.55 -0.39
N LEU A 11 -6.01 -18.83 -1.17
CA LEU A 11 -5.93 -18.41 -2.56
C LEU A 11 -6.43 -19.51 -3.50
N PRO A 12 -7.16 -19.16 -4.58
CA PRO A 12 -7.45 -20.09 -5.66
C PRO A 12 -6.16 -20.67 -6.27
N LEU A 13 -6.22 -21.91 -6.76
CA LEU A 13 -5.08 -22.57 -7.41
C LEU A 13 -4.50 -21.75 -8.57
N GLU A 14 -5.37 -21.09 -9.34
CA GLU A 14 -4.97 -20.18 -10.41
C GLU A 14 -4.06 -19.05 -9.89
N GLN A 15 -4.46 -18.39 -8.79
CA GLN A 15 -3.66 -17.32 -8.18
C GLN A 15 -2.32 -17.83 -7.64
N ILE A 16 -2.30 -19.02 -7.05
CA ILE A 16 -1.05 -19.67 -6.60
C ILE A 16 -0.14 -19.95 -7.79
N ALA A 17 -0.68 -20.47 -8.90
CA ALA A 17 0.08 -20.76 -10.10
C ALA A 17 0.66 -19.49 -10.74
N LEU A 18 -0.14 -18.43 -10.88
CA LEU A 18 0.32 -17.13 -11.42
C LEU A 18 1.46 -16.54 -10.59
N ARG A 19 1.35 -16.60 -9.25
CA ARG A 19 2.40 -16.11 -8.34
C ARG A 19 3.67 -16.94 -8.44
N ARG A 20 3.56 -18.27 -8.60
CA ARG A 20 4.72 -19.13 -8.83
C ARG A 20 5.44 -18.79 -10.13
N VAL A 21 4.70 -18.55 -11.22
CA VAL A 21 5.29 -18.11 -12.50
C VAL A 21 6.01 -16.78 -12.32
N ALA A 22 5.38 -15.81 -11.67
CA ALA A 22 6.00 -14.52 -11.39
C ALA A 22 7.27 -14.64 -10.54
N VAL A 23 7.28 -15.49 -9.50
CA VAL A 23 8.48 -15.79 -8.71
C VAL A 23 9.59 -16.39 -9.58
N LEU A 24 9.27 -17.33 -10.48
CA LEU A 24 10.26 -17.95 -11.37
C LEU A 24 10.92 -16.92 -12.29
N LEU A 25 10.13 -15.98 -12.85
CA LEU A 25 10.64 -14.90 -13.70
C LEU A 25 11.58 -13.97 -12.94
N TRP A 26 11.25 -13.66 -11.69
CA TRP A 26 12.10 -12.86 -10.81
C TRP A 26 13.39 -13.58 -10.38
N ASN A 27 13.39 -14.91 -10.39
CA ASN A 27 14.55 -15.76 -10.04
C ASN A 27 15.42 -16.13 -11.25
N GLU A 28 15.19 -15.55 -12.43
CA GLU A 28 16.08 -15.79 -13.57
C GLU A 28 17.48 -15.19 -13.32
N PRO A 29 18.58 -15.88 -13.68
CA PRO A 29 19.94 -15.48 -13.29
C PRO A 29 20.34 -14.06 -13.68
N ASP A 30 19.94 -13.60 -14.86
CA ASP A 30 20.22 -12.23 -15.33
C ASP A 30 19.40 -11.18 -14.57
N ILE A 31 18.15 -11.49 -14.20
CA ILE A 31 17.33 -10.63 -13.34
C ILE A 31 17.93 -10.55 -11.93
N LEU A 32 18.31 -11.68 -11.35
CA LEU A 32 19.01 -11.72 -10.06
C LEU A 32 20.31 -10.92 -10.10
N ALA A 33 21.07 -10.98 -11.21
CA ALA A 33 22.26 -10.18 -11.40
C ALA A 33 21.94 -8.67 -11.45
N SER A 34 20.87 -8.26 -12.12
CA SER A 34 20.39 -6.86 -12.12
C SER A 34 19.98 -6.41 -10.71
N ILE A 35 19.27 -7.25 -9.95
CA ILE A 35 18.89 -6.97 -8.56
C ILE A 35 20.12 -6.83 -7.67
N GLY A 36 21.10 -7.75 -7.78
CA GLY A 36 22.33 -7.69 -7.01
C GLY A 36 23.12 -6.41 -7.26
N LYS A 37 23.10 -5.89 -8.49
CA LYS A 37 23.73 -4.62 -8.89
C LYS A 37 22.95 -3.37 -8.48
N PHE A 38 21.67 -3.51 -8.12
CA PHE A 38 20.83 -2.38 -7.74
C PHE A 38 21.31 -1.76 -6.41
N ARG A 39 21.78 -0.51 -6.47
CA ARG A 39 22.41 0.22 -5.37
C ARG A 39 21.81 1.62 -5.27
N GLU A 40 20.76 1.79 -4.47
CA GLU A 40 20.13 3.10 -4.30
C GLU A 40 19.95 3.44 -2.82
N PRO A 41 20.42 4.62 -2.36
CA PRO A 41 20.22 5.05 -0.98
C PRO A 41 18.75 5.21 -0.61
N ILE A 42 18.40 4.82 0.60
CA ILE A 42 17.04 4.92 1.15
C ILE A 42 16.63 6.40 1.31
N GLU A 43 17.60 7.30 1.51
CA GLU A 43 17.39 8.69 1.97
C GLU A 43 16.55 9.60 1.05
N TYR A 44 16.31 9.24 -0.21
CA TYR A 44 15.68 10.16 -1.18
C TYR A 44 14.36 9.70 -1.81
N GLY A 45 13.76 8.58 -1.38
CA GLY A 45 12.46 8.12 -1.90
C GLY A 45 12.43 7.76 -3.41
N ASP A 46 13.53 7.98 -4.14
CA ASP A 46 13.65 7.72 -5.58
C ASP A 46 14.06 6.27 -5.89
N TYR A 47 14.46 5.49 -4.87
CA TYR A 47 14.91 4.11 -5.08
C TYR A 47 13.80 3.22 -5.67
N GLN A 48 12.54 3.39 -5.25
CA GLN A 48 11.42 2.66 -5.85
C GLN A 48 11.22 3.04 -7.31
N LYS A 49 11.28 4.33 -7.64
CA LYS A 49 11.15 4.80 -9.02
C LYS A 49 12.28 4.24 -9.90
N LYS A 50 13.52 4.29 -9.43
CA LYS A 50 14.66 3.71 -10.15
C LYS A 50 14.56 2.20 -10.29
N TRP A 51 14.09 1.50 -9.27
CA TRP A 51 13.80 0.07 -9.34
C TRP A 51 12.79 -0.24 -10.45
N ARG A 52 11.70 0.54 -10.55
CA ARG A 52 10.72 0.41 -11.63
C ARG A 52 11.32 0.67 -13.01
N GLU A 53 12.19 1.67 -13.12
CA GLU A 53 12.78 2.08 -14.39
C GLU A 53 13.91 1.17 -14.89
N THR A 54 14.52 0.39 -13.99
CA THR A 54 15.63 -0.51 -14.29
C THR A 54 15.17 -1.97 -14.21
N VAL A 55 15.11 -2.53 -13.00
CA VAL A 55 14.89 -3.96 -12.77
C VAL A 55 13.47 -4.40 -13.18
N GLU A 56 12.41 -3.70 -12.76
CA GLU A 56 11.05 -4.14 -13.12
C GLU A 56 10.77 -4.03 -14.62
N ARG A 57 11.39 -3.05 -15.29
CA ARG A 57 11.28 -2.90 -16.74
C ARG A 57 11.88 -4.10 -17.46
N GLU A 58 13.05 -4.57 -17.04
CA GLU A 58 13.69 -5.76 -17.61
C GLU A 58 12.80 -7.00 -17.50
N VAL A 59 12.21 -7.25 -16.33
CA VAL A 59 11.28 -8.38 -16.12
C VAL A 59 10.01 -8.20 -16.97
N SER A 60 9.48 -6.98 -17.07
CA SER A 60 8.31 -6.68 -17.89
C SER A 60 8.57 -6.89 -19.38
N ASP A 61 9.74 -6.49 -19.88
CA ASP A 61 10.15 -6.66 -21.28
C ASP A 61 10.27 -8.13 -21.65
N LYS A 62 10.72 -8.98 -20.72
CA LYS A 62 10.75 -10.44 -20.93
C LYS A 62 9.36 -11.02 -21.09
N ILE A 63 8.41 -10.58 -20.28
CA ILE A 63 7.03 -11.08 -20.35
C ILE A 63 6.32 -10.61 -21.60
N SER A 64 6.61 -9.39 -22.07
CA SER A 64 6.12 -8.93 -23.38
C SER A 64 6.65 -9.77 -24.54
N LYS A 65 7.79 -10.47 -24.38
CA LYS A 65 8.33 -11.42 -25.36
C LYS A 65 7.71 -12.82 -25.25
N LEU A 66 7.09 -13.16 -24.11
CA LEU A 66 6.32 -14.39 -23.99
C LEU A 66 5.05 -14.25 -24.83
N GLN A 67 4.80 -15.21 -25.72
CA GLN A 67 3.60 -15.24 -26.58
C GLN A 67 2.35 -15.66 -25.77
N LEU A 68 2.00 -14.87 -24.74
CA LEU A 68 0.87 -15.13 -23.86
C LEU A 68 -0.39 -14.39 -24.33
N PRO A 69 -1.59 -14.94 -24.08
CA PRO A 69 -2.83 -14.20 -24.26
C PRO A 69 -2.83 -12.89 -23.48
N GLU A 70 -3.40 -11.83 -24.06
CA GLU A 70 -3.38 -10.47 -23.48
C GLU A 70 -3.96 -10.42 -22.05
N SER A 71 -5.04 -11.16 -21.81
CA SER A 71 -5.68 -11.25 -20.49
C SER A 71 -4.73 -11.83 -19.44
N LEU A 72 -4.05 -12.92 -19.78
CA LEU A 72 -3.09 -13.59 -18.89
C LEU A 72 -1.86 -12.72 -18.66
N ARG A 73 -1.35 -12.08 -19.72
CA ARG A 73 -0.23 -11.13 -19.63
C ARG A 73 -0.55 -9.99 -18.65
N LYS A 74 -1.74 -9.40 -18.75
CA LYS A 74 -2.21 -8.34 -17.85
C LYS A 74 -2.26 -8.80 -16.39
N GLN A 75 -2.77 -10.02 -16.14
CA GLN A 75 -2.82 -10.58 -14.78
C GLN A 75 -1.41 -10.82 -14.20
N ILE A 76 -0.50 -11.41 -14.99
CA ILE A 76 0.88 -11.64 -14.54
C ILE A 76 1.56 -10.32 -14.20
N ILE A 77 1.45 -9.30 -15.06
CA ILE A 77 2.05 -7.97 -14.82
C ILE A 77 1.56 -7.35 -13.50
N GLN A 78 0.29 -7.52 -13.16
CA GLN A 78 -0.25 -7.03 -11.88
C GLN A 78 0.36 -7.75 -10.66
N ILE A 79 0.79 -9.00 -10.81
CA ILE A 79 1.38 -9.83 -9.75
C ILE A 79 2.91 -9.67 -9.67
N LEU A 80 3.59 -9.37 -10.77
CA LEU A 80 5.04 -9.18 -10.78
C LEU A 80 5.49 -8.04 -9.88
N LYS A 81 4.80 -6.91 -9.94
CA LYS A 81 5.15 -5.70 -9.19
C LYS A 81 5.20 -5.97 -7.69
N PRO A 82 4.13 -6.49 -7.04
CA PRO A 82 4.19 -6.80 -5.62
C PRO A 82 5.29 -7.81 -5.27
N ILE A 83 5.57 -8.80 -6.13
CA ILE A 83 6.63 -9.79 -5.89
C ILE A 83 8.02 -9.16 -5.97
N GLY A 84 8.30 -8.36 -7.00
CA GLY A 84 9.58 -7.63 -7.13
C GLY A 84 9.83 -6.71 -5.94
N LEU A 85 8.79 -6.02 -5.48
CA LEU A 85 8.87 -5.19 -4.28
C LEU A 85 9.12 -5.99 -3.00
N GLN A 86 8.70 -7.26 -2.91
CA GLN A 86 9.10 -8.10 -1.78
C GLN A 86 10.62 -8.30 -1.77
N ILE A 87 11.22 -8.56 -2.93
CA ILE A 87 12.68 -8.73 -3.06
C ILE A 87 13.39 -7.44 -2.70
N LEU A 88 12.97 -6.31 -3.26
CA LEU A 88 13.55 -5.01 -2.97
C LEU A 88 13.47 -4.67 -1.48
N ARG A 89 12.28 -4.81 -0.86
CA ARG A 89 12.08 -4.52 0.57
C ARG A 89 12.91 -5.45 1.45
N TRP A 90 13.00 -6.73 1.10
CA TRP A 90 13.83 -7.69 1.80
C TRP A 90 15.32 -7.31 1.72
N LYS A 91 15.81 -6.99 0.51
CA LYS A 91 17.20 -6.59 0.26
C LYS A 91 17.56 -5.34 1.04
N VAL A 92 16.78 -4.27 0.89
CA VAL A 92 17.00 -2.98 1.55
C VAL A 92 17.00 -3.12 3.06
N PHE A 93 16.04 -3.86 3.62
CA PHE A 93 15.95 -4.09 5.07
C PHE A 93 17.18 -4.84 5.60
N HIS A 94 17.58 -5.93 4.95
CA HIS A 94 18.72 -6.74 5.42
C HIS A 94 20.06 -6.04 5.22
N GLU A 95 20.27 -5.32 4.11
CA GLU A 95 21.48 -4.51 3.91
C GLU A 95 21.61 -3.42 4.97
N ALA A 96 20.51 -2.75 5.32
CA ALA A 96 20.49 -1.77 6.41
C ALA A 96 20.79 -2.42 7.77
N TYR A 97 20.24 -3.61 8.02
CA TYR A 97 20.48 -4.36 9.26
C TYR A 97 21.93 -4.87 9.40
N PHE A 98 22.56 -5.27 8.30
CA PHE A 98 23.93 -5.76 8.30
C PHE A 98 24.97 -4.64 8.35
N SER A 99 24.63 -3.44 7.86
CA SER A 99 25.53 -2.30 7.81
C SER A 99 26.15 -1.99 9.19
N PRO A 100 27.49 -1.98 9.32
CA PRO A 100 28.17 -1.64 10.56
C PRO A 100 28.16 -0.13 10.85
N SER A 101 27.76 0.71 9.88
CA SER A 101 27.82 2.16 10.00
C SER A 101 26.49 2.77 10.43
N LYS A 102 26.53 3.88 11.15
CA LYS A 102 25.37 4.74 11.45
C LYS A 102 24.80 5.45 10.20
N TYR A 103 25.41 5.24 9.02
CA TYR A 103 25.04 5.93 7.78
C TYR A 103 24.29 4.98 6.85
N PHE A 104 23.21 5.52 6.27
CA PHE A 104 22.20 4.86 5.45
C PHE A 104 22.69 4.55 4.02
N TYR A 105 23.92 4.06 3.86
CA TYR A 105 24.42 3.65 2.56
C TYR A 105 24.11 2.17 2.31
N PRO A 106 23.55 1.82 1.12
CA PRO A 106 23.37 0.43 0.74
C PRO A 106 24.75 -0.24 0.69
N CYS A 107 24.91 -1.27 1.50
CA CYS A 107 26.14 -2.04 1.59
C CYS A 107 26.07 -3.24 0.62
N GLU A 108 27.22 -3.70 0.14
CA GLU A 108 27.36 -4.78 -0.85
C GLU A 108 27.11 -6.19 -0.27
N TYR A 109 26.06 -6.38 0.54
CA TYR A 109 25.83 -7.65 1.24
C TYR A 109 24.88 -8.61 0.53
N CYS A 110 23.93 -8.14 -0.29
CA CYS A 110 22.92 -9.01 -0.89
C CYS A 110 23.17 -9.20 -2.39
N ASP A 111 24.05 -10.14 -2.72
CA ASP A 111 24.43 -10.53 -4.09
C ASP A 111 23.62 -11.73 -4.61
N VAL A 112 23.96 -12.22 -5.80
CA VAL A 112 23.21 -13.30 -6.49
C VAL A 112 23.11 -14.58 -5.64
N PRO A 113 24.21 -15.15 -5.10
CA PRO A 113 24.14 -16.33 -4.23
C PRO A 113 23.15 -16.21 -3.07
N ILE A 114 23.02 -15.02 -2.47
CA ILE A 114 22.06 -14.78 -1.39
C ILE A 114 20.63 -14.68 -1.92
N LEU A 115 20.44 -14.00 -3.05
CA LEU A 115 19.12 -13.84 -3.67
C LEU A 115 18.56 -15.16 -4.22
N GLU A 116 19.41 -16.09 -4.64
CA GLU A 116 19.02 -17.45 -5.05
C GLU A 116 18.43 -18.28 -3.90
N LYS A 117 18.70 -17.90 -2.64
CA LYS A 117 18.22 -18.60 -1.43
C LYS A 117 16.93 -18.03 -0.86
N LEU A 118 16.29 -17.07 -1.55
CA LEU A 118 15.00 -16.53 -1.11
C LEU A 118 13.93 -17.63 -1.09
N CYS A 119 13.39 -17.89 0.09
CA CYS A 119 12.32 -18.86 0.29
C CYS A 119 10.96 -18.19 0.09
N TRP A 120 10.11 -18.76 -0.77
CA TRP A 120 8.81 -18.18 -1.12
C TRP A 120 7.63 -18.96 -0.53
N THR A 121 6.64 -18.23 -0.04
CA THR A 121 5.32 -18.78 0.35
C THR A 121 4.43 -18.99 -0.88
N ALA A 122 3.41 -19.82 -0.75
CA ALA A 122 2.42 -20.03 -1.82
C ALA A 122 1.67 -18.75 -2.23
N ALA A 123 1.64 -17.74 -1.35
CA ALA A 123 1.00 -16.46 -1.58
C ALA A 123 1.91 -15.44 -2.31
N GLY A 124 3.10 -15.84 -2.77
CA GLY A 124 4.02 -14.97 -3.51
C GLY A 124 4.72 -13.96 -2.60
N ARG A 125 5.02 -14.35 -1.37
CA ARG A 125 5.77 -13.53 -0.41
C ARG A 125 7.01 -14.26 0.09
N ILE A 126 8.10 -13.54 0.31
CA ILE A 126 9.32 -14.08 0.92
C ILE A 126 9.02 -14.49 2.37
N ASP A 127 9.36 -15.72 2.72
CA ASP A 127 9.38 -16.21 4.09
C ASP A 127 10.72 -15.83 4.72
N TYR A 128 10.72 -14.75 5.50
CA TYR A 128 11.94 -14.15 6.04
C TYR A 128 12.68 -15.11 6.98
N GLN A 129 11.93 -15.89 7.79
CA GLN A 129 12.52 -16.83 8.73
C GLN A 129 13.14 -18.03 7.99
N LYS A 130 12.42 -18.63 7.04
CA LYS A 130 12.96 -19.76 6.25
C LYS A 130 14.13 -19.33 5.37
N THR A 131 14.07 -18.12 4.81
CA THR A 131 15.20 -17.56 4.05
C THR A 131 16.42 -17.41 4.95
N ALA A 132 16.26 -16.85 6.16
CA ALA A 132 17.36 -16.74 7.10
C ALA A 132 17.93 -18.12 7.49
N GLU A 133 17.06 -19.11 7.74
CA GLU A 133 17.50 -20.47 8.02
C GLU A 133 18.30 -21.09 6.86
N GLU A 134 17.85 -20.91 5.62
CA GLU A 134 18.57 -21.40 4.44
C GLU A 134 19.94 -20.72 4.29
N LEU A 135 19.99 -19.39 4.48
CA LEU A 135 21.22 -18.60 4.39
C LEU A 135 22.25 -19.01 5.44
N VAL A 136 21.83 -19.28 6.69
CA VAL A 136 22.77 -19.69 7.74
C VAL A 136 23.29 -21.12 7.54
N ARG A 137 22.58 -21.97 6.80
CA ARG A 137 22.98 -23.36 6.48
C ARG A 137 23.89 -23.48 5.27
N CYS A 138 23.80 -22.56 4.31
CA CYS A 138 24.47 -22.69 3.01
C CYS A 138 25.88 -22.06 2.93
N ASP A 139 26.42 -21.52 4.03
CA ASP A 139 27.71 -20.83 4.08
C ASP A 139 27.92 -19.72 3.04
N VAL A 140 26.83 -19.22 2.42
CA VAL A 140 26.85 -18.11 1.44
C VAL A 140 27.11 -16.75 2.09
N VAL A 141 27.05 -16.69 3.42
CA VAL A 141 27.30 -15.49 4.23
C VAL A 141 28.33 -15.79 5.31
N ASP A 142 29.11 -14.77 5.66
CA ASP A 142 30.14 -14.87 6.69
C ASP A 142 29.57 -15.19 8.08
N ILE A 143 30.43 -15.61 9.02
CA ILE A 143 30.02 -16.03 10.36
C ILE A 143 29.34 -14.91 11.18
N VAL A 144 29.73 -13.64 10.97
CA VAL A 144 29.14 -12.49 11.65
C VAL A 144 27.72 -12.27 11.14
N THR A 145 27.52 -12.34 9.82
CA THR A 145 26.22 -12.23 9.18
C THR A 145 25.31 -13.39 9.56
N ARG A 146 25.83 -14.63 9.62
CA ARG A 146 25.08 -15.81 10.11
C ARG A 146 24.62 -15.64 11.55
N TYR A 147 25.50 -15.17 12.43
CA TYR A 147 25.14 -14.87 13.81
C TYR A 147 24.04 -13.80 13.89
N LYS A 148 24.20 -12.67 13.17
CA LYS A 148 23.17 -11.61 13.12
C LYS A 148 21.82 -12.13 12.65
N LEU A 149 21.77 -12.92 11.58
CA LEU A 149 20.54 -13.54 11.06
C LEU A 149 19.90 -14.49 12.07
N ALA A 150 20.69 -15.40 12.65
CA ALA A 150 20.20 -16.33 13.65
C ALA A 150 19.60 -15.59 14.85
N CYS A 151 20.27 -14.53 15.31
CA CYS A 151 19.78 -13.66 16.36
C CYS A 151 18.48 -12.94 15.99
N LEU A 152 18.40 -12.33 14.80
CA LEU A 152 17.24 -11.57 14.34
C LEU A 152 15.97 -12.43 14.26
N TYR A 153 16.11 -13.67 13.79
CA TYR A 153 14.98 -14.58 13.60
C TYR A 153 14.81 -15.61 14.72
N CYS A 154 15.53 -15.45 15.83
CA CYS A 154 15.51 -16.35 16.98
C CYS A 154 15.71 -17.83 16.59
N LEU A 155 16.71 -18.11 15.74
CA LEU A 155 17.11 -19.48 15.39
C LEU A 155 17.99 -20.07 16.51
N ASP A 156 17.36 -20.29 17.66
CA ASP A 156 18.00 -20.57 18.95
C ASP A 156 18.95 -21.77 18.97
N HIS A 157 18.77 -22.75 18.09
CA HIS A 157 19.68 -23.88 17.93
C HIS A 157 21.01 -23.51 17.27
N TYR A 158 21.04 -22.57 16.32
CA TYR A 158 22.29 -22.15 15.66
C TYR A 158 23.06 -21.08 16.45
N ILE A 159 22.37 -20.27 17.26
CA ILE A 159 22.96 -19.11 17.96
C ILE A 159 24.17 -19.50 18.85
N PRO A 160 24.10 -20.55 19.70
CA PRO A 160 25.25 -20.93 20.54
C PRO A 160 26.47 -21.40 19.73
N GLU A 161 26.24 -22.07 18.59
CA GLU A 161 27.30 -22.57 17.71
C GLU A 161 28.02 -21.40 17.04
N PHE A 162 27.26 -20.51 16.40
CA PHE A 162 27.82 -19.31 15.79
C PHE A 162 28.50 -18.41 16.81
N TRP A 163 27.95 -18.27 18.02
CA TRP A 163 28.60 -17.52 19.09
C TRP A 163 29.98 -18.09 19.44
N LYS A 164 30.17 -19.41 19.44
CA LYS A 164 31.49 -20.02 19.69
C LYS A 164 32.47 -19.70 18.57
N GLU A 165 32.03 -19.81 17.33
CA GLU A 165 32.84 -19.59 16.12
C GLU A 165 33.18 -18.12 15.86
N LEU A 166 32.41 -17.17 16.39
CA LEU A 166 32.66 -15.75 16.21
C LEU A 166 34.09 -15.34 16.65
N PRO A 167 34.78 -14.50 15.87
CA PRO A 167 36.04 -13.88 16.28
C PRO A 167 35.89 -13.06 17.55
N GLN A 168 36.97 -12.96 18.34
CA GLN A 168 36.94 -12.29 19.63
C GLN A 168 36.60 -10.79 19.52
N GLU A 169 37.05 -10.13 18.46
CA GLU A 169 36.74 -8.72 18.18
C GLU A 169 35.22 -8.51 18.01
N ASN A 170 34.55 -9.41 17.29
CA ASN A 170 33.10 -9.37 17.12
C ASN A 170 32.36 -9.69 18.43
N LYS A 171 32.87 -10.64 19.23
CA LYS A 171 32.31 -10.91 20.57
C LYS A 171 32.37 -9.68 21.47
N MET A 172 33.49 -8.93 21.46
CA MET A 172 33.63 -7.68 22.20
C MET A 172 32.70 -6.57 21.67
N TYR A 173 32.37 -6.58 20.37
CA TYR A 173 31.40 -5.66 19.80
C TYR A 173 29.96 -5.98 20.24
N PHE A 174 29.56 -7.26 20.25
CA PHE A 174 28.20 -7.67 20.60
C PHE A 174 27.94 -7.78 22.11
N TYR A 175 28.99 -7.90 22.91
CA TYR A 175 28.89 -8.06 24.36
C TYR A 175 29.83 -7.11 25.08
N ASN A 176 29.26 -6.21 25.88
CA ASN A 176 30.02 -5.37 26.80
C ASN A 176 29.56 -5.63 28.24
N GLU A 177 30.45 -6.22 29.04
CA GLU A 177 30.14 -6.58 30.43
C GLU A 177 29.84 -5.37 31.32
N LYS A 178 30.42 -4.20 31.02
CA LYS A 178 30.44 -3.03 31.90
C LYS A 178 29.43 -1.96 31.52
N ASP A 179 28.91 -1.97 30.30
CA ASP A 179 28.07 -0.90 29.78
C ASP A 179 26.99 -1.44 28.85
N LEU A 180 25.71 -1.27 29.23
CA LEU A 180 24.54 -1.60 28.41
C LEU A 180 24.11 -0.47 27.48
N SER A 181 24.78 0.68 27.50
CA SER A 181 24.45 1.87 26.68
C SER A 181 24.55 1.63 25.16
N HIS A 182 25.25 0.56 24.77
CA HIS A 182 25.31 0.10 23.38
C HIS A 182 23.99 -0.55 22.92
N ILE A 183 23.15 -1.04 23.85
CA ILE A 183 21.82 -1.58 23.57
C ILE A 183 20.79 -0.45 23.62
N ARG A 184 20.82 0.44 22.63
CA ARG A 184 19.87 1.56 22.54
C ARG A 184 18.50 1.17 21.98
N LEU A 185 18.42 0.01 21.34
CA LEU A 185 17.24 -0.57 20.71
C LEU A 185 17.31 -2.09 20.91
N PRO A 186 16.18 -2.81 20.91
CA PRO A 186 16.11 -4.26 21.14
C PRO A 186 16.62 -5.08 19.94
N LEU A 187 17.81 -4.73 19.44
CA LEU A 187 18.54 -5.48 18.45
C LEU A 187 19.04 -6.77 19.08
N LEU A 188 18.40 -7.88 18.69
CA LEU A 188 18.58 -9.18 19.33
C LEU A 188 20.03 -9.65 19.37
N GLN A 189 20.86 -9.28 18.38
CA GLN A 189 22.29 -9.62 18.32
C GLN A 189 23.10 -9.20 19.57
N PHE A 190 22.66 -8.15 20.27
CA PHE A 190 23.28 -7.66 21.50
C PHE A 190 22.63 -8.25 22.77
N CYS A 191 21.40 -8.77 22.67
CA CYS A 191 20.72 -9.42 23.79
C CYS A 191 21.18 -10.88 23.98
N TRP A 192 21.34 -11.60 22.88
CA TRP A 192 21.69 -13.03 22.89
C TRP A 192 22.95 -13.39 23.68
N PRO A 193 24.05 -12.61 23.65
CA PRO A 193 25.23 -12.92 24.45
C PRO A 193 24.95 -13.01 25.96
N TYR A 194 24.09 -12.14 26.49
CA TYR A 194 23.70 -12.17 27.91
C TYR A 194 22.81 -13.38 28.21
N ILE A 195 21.92 -13.74 27.29
CA ILE A 195 21.08 -14.95 27.41
C ILE A 195 21.96 -16.21 27.44
N LEU A 196 22.93 -16.31 26.52
CA LEU A 196 23.86 -17.45 26.44
C LEU A 196 24.71 -17.61 27.70
N LYS A 197 25.08 -16.50 28.35
CA LYS A 197 25.86 -16.50 29.59
C LYS A 197 25.02 -16.71 30.86
N GLY A 198 23.70 -16.79 30.75
CA GLY A 198 22.80 -16.83 31.92
C GLY A 198 22.69 -15.49 32.66
N GLU A 199 23.14 -14.40 32.05
CA GLU A 199 23.17 -13.04 32.62
C GLU A 199 21.91 -12.24 32.24
N GLN A 200 20.78 -12.92 32.01
CA GLN A 200 19.55 -12.30 31.50
C GLN A 200 19.01 -11.20 32.43
N TYR A 201 19.24 -11.31 33.73
CA TYR A 201 18.84 -10.29 34.72
C TYR A 201 19.44 -8.91 34.40
N LYS A 202 20.61 -8.84 33.75
CA LYS A 202 21.21 -7.57 33.31
C LYS A 202 20.37 -6.87 32.24
N LEU A 203 19.61 -7.64 31.45
CA LEU A 203 18.73 -7.10 30.40
C LEU A 203 17.43 -6.51 30.98
N ASP A 204 17.11 -6.78 32.25
CA ASP A 204 15.98 -6.13 32.91
C ASP A 204 16.27 -4.63 33.17
N ASP A 205 17.54 -4.24 33.29
CA ASP A 205 18.01 -2.86 33.51
C ASP A 205 18.36 -2.11 32.21
N MET A 206 17.92 -2.60 31.05
CA MET A 206 18.30 -2.04 29.75
C MET A 206 17.89 -0.55 29.58
N PRO A 207 18.79 0.33 29.07
CA PRO A 207 18.49 1.74 28.83
C PRO A 207 17.30 1.92 27.88
N GLY A 208 16.39 2.84 28.22
CA GLY A 208 15.16 3.07 27.44
C GLY A 208 13.93 2.34 27.99
N ARG A 209 14.09 1.48 29.00
CA ARG A 209 12.99 1.07 29.86
C ARG A 209 12.61 2.23 30.79
N SER A 210 11.32 2.55 30.85
CA SER A 210 10.81 3.45 31.88
C SER A 210 10.98 2.74 33.22
N SER A 211 11.70 3.34 34.17
CA SER A 211 11.81 2.84 35.56
C SER A 211 10.46 2.70 36.27
N ARG A 212 9.38 3.21 35.65
CA ARG A 212 7.99 3.14 36.12
C ARG A 212 7.17 2.00 35.49
N ASP A 213 7.72 1.22 34.54
CA ASP A 213 7.03 0.09 33.90
C ASP A 213 7.71 -1.24 34.33
N PRO A 214 7.11 -2.03 35.25
CA PRO A 214 7.73 -3.21 35.87
C PRO A 214 7.81 -4.44 34.95
N LYS A 215 7.86 -4.25 33.63
CA LYS A 215 7.87 -5.35 32.66
C LYS A 215 9.19 -6.13 32.74
N THR A 216 9.09 -7.46 32.76
CA THR A 216 10.25 -8.36 32.56
C THR A 216 10.87 -8.17 31.18
N PHE A 217 12.15 -8.51 31.00
CA PHE A 217 12.86 -8.45 29.72
C PHE A 217 12.01 -9.04 28.58
N HIS A 218 11.45 -10.23 28.78
CA HIS A 218 10.62 -10.91 27.79
C HIS A 218 9.35 -10.13 27.41
N GLN A 219 8.67 -9.50 28.37
CA GLN A 219 7.49 -8.68 28.09
C GLN A 219 7.85 -7.44 27.26
N HIS A 220 8.94 -6.77 27.60
CA HIS A 220 9.41 -5.62 26.83
C HIS A 220 9.82 -6.01 25.40
N MET A 221 10.59 -7.09 25.26
CA MET A 221 10.97 -7.60 23.94
C MET A 221 9.75 -7.98 23.12
N PHE A 222 8.79 -8.69 23.70
CA PHE A 222 7.53 -9.02 23.04
C PHE A 222 6.81 -7.77 22.53
N THR A 223 6.72 -6.71 23.34
CA THR A 223 6.11 -5.44 22.94
C THR A 223 6.86 -4.75 21.81
N CYS A 224 8.17 -4.56 21.94
CA CYS A 224 8.96 -3.87 20.92
C CYS A 224 9.01 -4.64 19.59
N LEU A 225 9.11 -5.97 19.64
CA LEU A 225 9.14 -6.82 18.45
C LEU A 225 7.77 -6.90 17.77
N SER A 226 6.69 -6.78 18.55
CA SER A 226 5.34 -6.64 17.99
C SER A 226 5.19 -5.33 17.22
N TYR A 227 5.72 -4.24 17.79
CA TYR A 227 5.70 -2.92 17.17
C TYR A 227 6.52 -2.85 15.87
N THR A 228 7.69 -3.49 15.85
CA THR A 228 8.65 -3.47 14.72
C THR A 228 8.37 -4.50 13.63
N GLY A 229 7.44 -5.45 13.84
CA GLY A 229 7.01 -6.41 12.83
C GLY A 229 7.80 -7.72 12.76
N ASN A 230 8.59 -8.08 13.77
CA ASN A 230 9.36 -9.32 13.77
C ASN A 230 8.54 -10.52 14.25
N LYS A 231 7.79 -11.16 13.34
CA LYS A 231 6.92 -12.31 13.67
C LYS A 231 7.64 -13.49 14.33
N ALA A 232 8.85 -13.83 13.87
CA ALA A 232 9.61 -14.96 14.40
C ALA A 232 9.99 -14.71 15.87
N ALA A 233 10.50 -13.52 16.16
CA ALA A 233 10.86 -13.15 17.52
C ALA A 233 9.63 -12.95 18.41
N VAL A 234 8.53 -12.40 17.89
CA VAL A 234 7.24 -12.31 18.62
C VAL A 234 6.77 -13.70 19.06
N LYS A 235 6.82 -14.71 18.19
CA LYS A 235 6.50 -16.11 18.53
C LYS A 235 7.40 -16.63 19.65
N TYR A 236 8.71 -16.44 19.50
CA TYR A 236 9.70 -16.88 20.47
C TYR A 236 9.45 -16.27 21.87
N PHE A 237 9.35 -14.94 21.95
CA PHE A 237 9.16 -14.27 23.24
C PHE A 237 7.78 -14.50 23.84
N PHE A 238 6.74 -14.68 23.03
CA PHE A 238 5.41 -15.06 23.51
C PHE A 238 5.44 -16.38 24.29
N GLN A 239 6.19 -17.37 23.80
CA GLN A 239 6.37 -18.65 24.48
C GLN A 239 7.11 -18.52 25.82
N LYS A 240 7.94 -17.47 26.00
CA LYS A 240 8.66 -17.21 27.25
C LYS A 240 7.84 -16.42 28.29
N LEU A 241 6.66 -15.91 27.93
CA LEU A 241 5.77 -15.24 28.86
C LEU A 241 5.01 -16.24 29.74
N SER A 242 4.69 -15.84 30.97
CA SER A 242 3.74 -16.55 31.84
C SER A 242 2.32 -16.54 31.23
N LEU A 243 1.45 -17.45 31.66
CA LEU A 243 0.07 -17.52 31.15
C LEU A 243 -0.68 -16.19 31.31
N GLU A 244 -0.67 -15.63 32.53
CA GLU A 244 -1.25 -14.32 32.83
C GLU A 244 -0.59 -13.20 32.00
N GLY A 245 0.74 -13.27 31.84
CA GLY A 245 1.49 -12.32 31.03
C GLY A 245 1.10 -12.35 29.56
N ARG A 246 0.78 -13.54 29.01
CA ARG A 246 0.29 -13.69 27.62
C ARG A 246 -1.07 -13.02 27.47
N GLU A 247 -2.03 -13.38 28.32
CA GLU A 247 -3.41 -12.86 28.23
C GLU A 247 -3.46 -11.33 28.38
N ALA A 248 -2.75 -10.78 29.38
CA ALA A 248 -2.70 -9.34 29.61
C ALA A 248 -2.02 -8.56 28.46
N SER A 249 -1.15 -9.22 27.70
CA SER A 249 -0.32 -8.58 26.67
C SER A 249 -0.97 -8.57 25.29
N LEU A 250 -1.85 -9.52 24.96
CA LEU A 250 -2.35 -9.70 23.58
C LEU A 250 -3.03 -8.43 23.03
N ILE A 251 -4.04 -7.88 23.72
CA ILE A 251 -4.80 -6.72 23.22
C ILE A 251 -3.90 -5.50 23.04
N SER A 252 -3.15 -5.15 24.09
CA SER A 252 -2.28 -3.98 24.08
C SER A 252 -1.24 -4.05 22.96
N ASN A 253 -0.58 -5.21 22.77
CA ASN A 253 0.45 -5.34 21.75
C ASN A 253 -0.10 -5.38 20.33
N THR A 254 -1.29 -5.95 20.11
CA THR A 254 -1.99 -5.83 18.82
C THR A 254 -2.32 -4.39 18.49
N LEU A 255 -2.83 -3.60 19.45
CA LEU A 255 -3.11 -2.17 19.25
C LEU A 255 -1.82 -1.37 18.97
N HIS A 256 -0.71 -1.69 19.64
CA HIS A 256 0.59 -1.06 19.38
C HIS A 256 1.11 -1.39 17.98
N ALA A 257 1.00 -2.64 17.54
CA ALA A 257 1.38 -3.07 16.18
C ALA A 257 0.49 -2.41 15.11
N LEU A 258 -0.81 -2.25 15.36
CA LEU A 258 -1.71 -1.51 14.46
C LEU A 258 -1.30 -0.04 14.36
N LYS A 259 -0.93 0.59 15.47
CA LYS A 259 -0.51 2.00 15.53
C LYS A 259 0.82 2.25 14.82
N SER A 260 1.77 1.31 14.85
CA SER A 260 3.07 1.47 14.19
C SER A 260 2.94 1.62 12.67
N ARG A 261 1.86 1.07 12.08
CA ARG A 261 1.55 1.18 10.64
C ARG A 261 1.15 2.59 10.19
N ILE A 262 0.83 3.52 11.11
CA ILE A 262 0.33 4.86 10.80
C ILE A 262 1.49 5.86 10.54
N GLY A 263 2.71 5.56 10.97
CA GLY A 263 3.87 6.44 10.83
C GLY A 263 4.59 6.31 9.48
N GLY A 264 4.05 6.90 8.42
CA GLY A 264 4.54 6.76 7.04
C GLY A 264 5.91 7.37 6.70
N PHE A 265 6.70 7.89 7.65
CA PHE A 265 7.87 8.72 7.30
C PHE A 265 9.15 8.48 8.09
N ILE A 266 9.13 7.67 9.15
CA ILE A 266 10.36 7.30 9.87
C ILE A 266 10.27 5.82 10.21
N GLN A 267 10.33 4.96 9.20
CA GLN A 267 10.81 3.60 9.46
C GLN A 267 12.25 3.78 9.91
N TYR A 268 12.51 3.56 11.20
CA TYR A 268 13.86 3.32 11.65
C TYR A 268 14.47 2.25 10.73
N PRO A 269 15.76 2.34 10.37
CA PRO A 269 16.39 1.41 9.42
C PRO A 269 16.28 -0.07 9.81
N TRP A 270 15.85 -0.34 11.05
CA TRP A 270 15.66 -1.66 11.65
C TRP A 270 14.18 -2.10 11.77
N SER A 271 13.21 -1.29 11.31
CA SER A 271 11.80 -1.69 11.30
C SER A 271 11.53 -2.61 10.12
N PHE A 272 10.79 -3.69 10.33
CA PHE A 272 10.37 -4.53 9.22
C PHE A 272 9.37 -3.78 8.32
N PRO A 273 9.26 -4.16 7.03
CA PRO A 273 8.24 -3.63 6.15
C PRO A 273 6.81 -3.83 6.70
N ASN A 274 5.88 -2.97 6.33
CA ASN A 274 4.50 -2.99 6.84
C ASN A 274 3.79 -4.35 6.71
N GLY A 275 4.06 -5.11 5.65
CA GLY A 275 3.52 -6.47 5.49
C GLY A 275 3.91 -7.42 6.63
N ASN A 276 5.11 -7.26 7.21
CA ASN A 276 5.58 -8.07 8.32
C ASN A 276 4.89 -7.67 9.63
N ILE A 277 4.60 -6.37 9.80
CA ILE A 277 3.76 -5.89 10.91
C ILE A 277 2.35 -6.48 10.79
N THR A 278 1.79 -6.52 9.57
CA THR A 278 0.50 -7.18 9.31
C THR A 278 0.52 -8.66 9.70
N ASP A 279 1.60 -9.40 9.42
CA ASP A 279 1.68 -10.80 9.85
C ASP A 279 1.76 -10.97 11.36
N VAL A 280 2.39 -10.01 12.06
CA VAL A 280 2.39 -9.97 13.53
C VAL A 280 0.98 -9.74 14.03
N VAL A 281 0.26 -8.75 13.49
CA VAL A 281 -1.14 -8.47 13.88
C VAL A 281 -2.01 -9.70 13.70
N PHE A 282 -1.94 -10.36 12.54
CA PHE A 282 -2.74 -11.56 12.28
C PHE A 282 -2.32 -12.76 13.13
N TYR A 283 -1.03 -12.91 13.44
CA TYR A 283 -0.59 -13.90 14.42
C TYR A 283 -1.18 -13.62 15.80
N LEU A 284 -1.12 -12.38 16.30
CA LEU A 284 -1.67 -12.03 17.61
C LEU A 284 -3.20 -12.19 17.65
N LEU A 285 -3.92 -11.81 16.58
CA LEU A 285 -5.36 -12.06 16.46
C LEU A 285 -5.68 -13.56 16.50
N SER A 286 -4.87 -14.40 15.86
CA SER A 286 -5.07 -15.86 15.88
C SER A 286 -4.93 -16.50 17.25
N LEU A 287 -4.25 -15.83 18.20
CA LEU A 287 -4.08 -16.27 19.58
C LEU A 287 -5.20 -15.78 20.51
N MET A 288 -6.03 -14.85 20.05
CA MET A 288 -7.07 -14.21 20.86
C MET A 288 -8.37 -15.01 20.85
N THR A 289 -9.14 -14.91 21.94
CA THR A 289 -10.53 -15.38 21.96
C THR A 289 -11.42 -14.50 21.05
N PRO A 290 -12.59 -14.99 20.59
CA PRO A 290 -13.51 -14.19 19.81
C PRO A 290 -13.87 -12.84 20.45
N GLU A 291 -14.05 -12.80 21.78
CA GLU A 291 -14.39 -11.59 22.52
C GLU A 291 -13.25 -10.56 22.48
N GLN A 292 -12.00 -11.03 22.60
CA GLN A 292 -10.81 -10.18 22.48
C GLN A 292 -10.66 -9.65 21.05
N GLN A 293 -10.94 -10.47 20.03
CA GLN A 293 -10.93 -10.03 18.62
C GLN A 293 -12.00 -8.95 18.37
N ILE A 294 -13.23 -9.15 18.84
CA ILE A 294 -14.32 -8.17 18.74
C ILE A 294 -13.92 -6.85 19.41
N ARG A 295 -13.23 -6.90 20.55
CA ARG A 295 -12.70 -5.70 21.19
C ARG A 295 -11.73 -4.95 20.28
N ILE A 296 -10.79 -5.65 19.61
CA ILE A 296 -9.87 -5.03 18.65
C ILE A 296 -10.63 -4.43 17.46
N PHE A 297 -11.60 -5.15 16.88
CA PHE A 297 -12.38 -4.66 15.73
C PHE A 297 -13.25 -3.48 16.07
N SER A 298 -13.86 -3.47 17.25
CA SER A 298 -14.61 -2.32 17.71
C SER A 298 -13.68 -1.12 17.95
N GLU A 299 -12.52 -1.30 18.60
CA GLU A 299 -11.63 -0.20 18.94
C GLU A 299 -10.95 0.41 17.72
N ARG A 300 -10.48 -0.43 16.79
CA ARG A 300 -9.61 -0.05 15.66
C ARG A 300 -10.02 -0.66 14.31
N PRO A 301 -11.28 -0.51 13.86
CA PRO A 301 -11.79 -1.20 12.68
C PRO A 301 -11.03 -0.82 11.40
N SER A 302 -10.83 0.49 11.17
CA SER A 302 -10.10 1.00 10.00
C SER A 302 -8.64 0.57 9.99
N ASP A 303 -8.03 0.42 11.17
CA ASP A 303 -6.64 0.01 11.25
C ASP A 303 -6.46 -1.45 10.84
N VAL A 304 -7.37 -2.31 11.30
CA VAL A 304 -7.45 -3.72 10.94
C VAL A 304 -7.76 -3.89 9.46
N LEU A 305 -8.77 -3.20 8.93
CA LEU A 305 -9.10 -3.27 7.50
C LEU A 305 -7.91 -2.85 6.63
N GLY A 306 -7.17 -1.82 7.06
CA GLY A 306 -5.95 -1.42 6.38
C GLY A 306 -4.85 -2.50 6.34
N CYS A 307 -4.88 -3.53 7.19
CA CYS A 307 -3.95 -4.69 7.10
C CYS A 307 -4.15 -5.46 5.79
N PHE A 308 -5.39 -5.51 5.32
CA PHE A 308 -5.74 -6.18 4.08
C PHE A 308 -5.36 -5.38 2.83
N LEU A 309 -4.86 -4.15 2.96
CA LEU A 309 -4.28 -3.40 1.84
C LEU A 309 -2.83 -3.84 1.55
N ASP A 310 -2.17 -4.57 2.45
CA ASP A 310 -0.81 -5.07 2.25
C ASP A 310 -0.80 -6.34 1.41
N TRP A 311 0.21 -6.49 0.54
CA TRP A 311 0.44 -7.76 -0.15
C TRP A 311 0.81 -8.88 0.84
N PRO A 312 0.23 -10.09 0.75
CA PRO A 312 -0.71 -10.59 -0.27
C PRO A 312 -2.19 -10.61 0.20
N TRP A 313 -2.56 -9.81 1.19
CA TRP A 313 -3.88 -9.84 1.85
C TRP A 313 -4.98 -9.11 1.08
N GLN A 314 -4.62 -8.42 0.01
CA GLN A 314 -5.54 -7.65 -0.86
C GLN A 314 -6.66 -8.50 -1.45
N ASP A 315 -6.41 -9.79 -1.69
CA ASP A 315 -7.43 -10.71 -2.21
C ASP A 315 -8.61 -10.89 -1.24
N ALA A 316 -8.36 -10.75 0.07
CA ALA A 316 -9.39 -10.86 1.10
C ALA A 316 -10.00 -9.50 1.49
N PHE A 317 -9.48 -8.39 0.97
CA PHE A 317 -9.84 -7.05 1.43
C PHE A 317 -11.34 -6.77 1.31
N LEU A 318 -11.94 -7.04 0.16
CA LEU A 318 -13.34 -6.72 -0.11
C LEU A 318 -14.31 -7.57 0.73
N ASP A 319 -13.98 -8.83 0.96
CA ASP A 319 -14.81 -9.74 1.77
C ASP A 319 -14.83 -9.31 3.25
N ILE A 320 -13.70 -8.80 3.74
CA ILE A 320 -13.57 -8.30 5.10
C ILE A 320 -14.16 -6.89 5.24
N ALA A 321 -14.03 -6.05 4.21
CA ALA A 321 -14.57 -4.68 4.21
C ALA A 321 -16.07 -4.63 4.51
N ASP A 322 -16.85 -5.55 3.93
CA ASP A 322 -18.29 -5.62 4.16
C ASP A 322 -18.65 -5.86 5.63
N ALA A 323 -17.93 -6.77 6.29
CA ALA A 323 -18.09 -6.98 7.73
C ALA A 323 -17.62 -5.76 8.52
N MET A 324 -16.56 -5.09 8.07
CA MET A 324 -15.93 -3.99 8.81
C MET A 324 -16.79 -2.73 8.89
N TRP A 325 -17.73 -2.52 7.98
CA TRP A 325 -18.63 -1.37 8.03
C TRP A 325 -19.45 -1.29 9.31
N THR A 326 -19.90 -2.43 9.86
CA THR A 326 -20.69 -2.46 11.09
C THR A 326 -19.94 -1.85 12.27
N TRP A 327 -18.64 -2.15 12.43
CA TRP A 327 -17.83 -1.56 13.49
C TRP A 327 -17.40 -0.12 13.17
N MET A 328 -17.14 0.20 11.89
CA MET A 328 -16.77 1.57 11.49
C MET A 328 -17.89 2.59 11.70
N GLN A 329 -19.15 2.18 11.50
CA GLN A 329 -20.34 3.02 11.67
C GLN A 329 -20.81 3.12 13.13
N CYS A 330 -20.31 2.25 14.00
CA CYS A 330 -20.67 2.20 15.41
C CYS A 330 -20.04 3.36 16.20
N GLY A 331 -20.82 3.95 17.12
CA GLY A 331 -20.40 5.07 17.96
C GLY A 331 -20.91 6.43 17.47
N ASP A 332 -20.41 7.49 18.09
CA ASP A 332 -20.76 8.86 17.73
C ASP A 332 -20.20 9.29 16.36
N LEU A 333 -20.68 10.43 15.87
CA LEU A 333 -20.29 11.00 14.57
C LEU A 333 -18.79 11.29 14.48
N GLU A 334 -18.14 11.69 15.58
CA GLU A 334 -16.71 12.01 15.57
C GLU A 334 -15.85 10.75 15.42
N ARG A 335 -16.20 9.68 16.13
CA ARG A 335 -15.53 8.39 16.03
C ARG A 335 -15.67 7.83 14.62
N ARG A 336 -16.87 7.92 14.03
CA ARG A 336 -17.10 7.50 12.65
C ARG A 336 -16.24 8.29 11.66
N ALA A 337 -16.20 9.62 11.79
CA ALA A 337 -15.37 10.47 10.96
C ALA A 337 -13.88 10.10 11.06
N ARG A 338 -13.37 9.89 12.29
CA ARG A 338 -11.98 9.44 12.52
C ARG A 338 -11.69 8.09 11.86
N ASN A 339 -12.62 7.14 11.94
CA ASN A 339 -12.48 5.83 11.28
C ASN A 339 -12.39 6.01 9.76
N TYR A 340 -13.25 6.82 9.17
CA TYR A 340 -13.23 7.09 7.74
C TYR A 340 -11.96 7.81 7.28
N ASP A 341 -11.51 8.82 8.03
CA ASP A 341 -10.25 9.52 7.76
C ASP A 341 -9.06 8.56 7.81
N THR A 342 -8.97 7.74 8.86
CA THR A 342 -7.90 6.75 9.02
C THR A 342 -7.88 5.75 7.86
N LEU A 343 -9.05 5.27 7.41
CA LEU A 343 -9.13 4.34 6.29
C LEU A 343 -8.69 5.00 4.98
N LEU A 344 -9.15 6.23 4.73
CA LEU A 344 -8.77 6.99 3.54
C LEU A 344 -7.28 7.35 3.53
N ASP A 345 -6.68 7.64 4.68
CA ASP A 345 -5.23 7.84 4.81
C ASP A 345 -4.47 6.57 4.41
N LYS A 346 -4.91 5.38 4.86
CA LYS A 346 -4.28 4.10 4.50
C LYS A 346 -4.47 3.74 3.03
N MET A 347 -5.66 4.00 2.49
CA MET A 347 -5.93 3.81 1.06
C MET A 347 -5.09 4.76 0.20
N GLN A 348 -4.96 6.02 0.61
CA GLN A 348 -4.09 6.98 -0.07
C GLN A 348 -2.62 6.56 0.01
N GLY A 349 -2.14 6.19 1.21
CA GLY A 349 -0.77 5.73 1.39
C GLY A 349 -0.46 4.47 0.60
N SER A 350 -1.44 3.58 0.40
CA SER A 350 -1.26 2.43 -0.48
C SER A 350 -1.21 2.82 -1.96
N ILE A 351 -1.99 3.79 -2.43
CA ILE A 351 -1.84 4.31 -3.81
C ILE A 351 -0.44 4.91 -4.00
N GLN A 352 0.01 5.69 -3.02
CA GLN A 352 1.23 6.48 -3.10
C GLN A 352 2.52 5.64 -2.96
N TYR A 353 2.55 4.69 -2.02
CA TYR A 353 3.78 4.01 -1.60
C TYR A 353 3.77 2.50 -1.79
N SER A 354 2.61 1.91 -2.13
CA SER A 354 2.54 0.46 -2.20
C SER A 354 3.09 -0.09 -3.50
N ASP A 355 3.11 0.69 -4.59
CA ASP A 355 3.48 0.26 -5.95
C ASP A 355 2.68 -0.97 -6.50
N TYR A 356 1.79 -1.56 -5.69
CA TYR A 356 0.83 -2.61 -6.02
C TYR A 356 -0.62 -2.10 -5.95
N TYR A 357 -0.84 -0.88 -6.44
CA TYR A 357 -2.16 -0.32 -6.64
C TYR A 357 -3.00 -1.22 -7.56
N LEU A 358 -4.16 -1.67 -7.06
CA LEU A 358 -5.11 -2.51 -7.79
C LEU A 358 -6.39 -1.69 -8.06
N PRO A 359 -6.53 -1.02 -9.21
CA PRO A 359 -7.69 -0.17 -9.53
C PRO A 359 -9.03 -0.80 -9.19
N SER A 360 -9.22 -2.07 -9.58
CA SER A 360 -10.44 -2.83 -9.35
C SER A 360 -10.79 -2.99 -7.87
N LEU A 361 -9.81 -3.08 -6.97
CA LEU A 361 -10.05 -3.15 -5.53
C LEU A 361 -10.67 -1.84 -5.03
N TYR A 362 -10.10 -0.70 -5.40
CA TYR A 362 -10.59 0.62 -4.96
C TYR A 362 -11.94 0.96 -5.58
N GLN A 363 -12.13 0.64 -6.86
CA GLN A 363 -13.40 0.79 -7.56
C GLN A 363 -14.51 -0.01 -6.86
N ASN A 364 -14.31 -1.32 -6.68
CA ASN A 364 -15.30 -2.19 -6.05
C ASN A 364 -15.56 -1.83 -4.58
N PHE A 365 -14.51 -1.45 -3.84
CA PHE A 365 -14.66 -0.98 -2.48
C PHE A 365 -15.54 0.27 -2.41
N PHE A 366 -15.29 1.26 -3.27
CA PHE A 366 -16.09 2.48 -3.30
C PHE A 366 -17.55 2.19 -3.70
N LEU A 367 -17.79 1.29 -4.65
CA LEU A 367 -19.13 0.85 -5.05
C LEU A 367 -19.91 0.18 -3.92
N ARG A 368 -19.22 -0.62 -3.09
CA ARG A 368 -19.81 -1.30 -1.91
C ARG A 368 -19.90 -0.39 -0.68
N SER A 369 -19.32 0.80 -0.74
CA SER A 369 -19.21 1.67 0.43
C SER A 369 -20.56 2.33 0.79
N PRO A 370 -20.85 2.47 2.09
CA PRO A 370 -22.03 3.19 2.57
C PRO A 370 -22.13 4.62 2.04
N SER A 371 -23.35 5.15 1.90
CA SER A 371 -23.58 6.53 1.42
C SER A 371 -22.96 7.57 2.35
N ASP A 372 -22.99 7.34 3.66
CA ASP A 372 -22.39 8.25 4.64
C ASP A 372 -20.85 8.29 4.53
N PHE A 373 -20.21 7.17 4.22
CA PHE A 373 -18.78 7.14 3.86
C PHE A 373 -18.50 7.94 2.59
N ARG A 374 -19.30 7.77 1.52
CA ARG A 374 -19.11 8.50 0.25
C ARG A 374 -19.29 10.01 0.41
N LYS A 375 -20.24 10.43 1.24
CA LYS A 375 -20.41 11.84 1.63
C LYS A 375 -19.19 12.37 2.39
N HIS A 376 -18.71 11.62 3.39
CA HIS A 376 -17.50 11.98 4.15
C HIS A 376 -16.26 12.08 3.25
N PHE A 377 -16.12 11.14 2.31
CA PHE A 377 -15.08 11.19 1.29
C PHE A 377 -15.15 12.48 0.48
N ALA A 378 -16.33 12.87 -0.01
CA ALA A 378 -16.49 14.12 -0.76
C ALA A 378 -16.16 15.35 0.09
N ASP A 379 -16.57 15.38 1.37
CA ASP A 379 -16.23 16.45 2.32
C ASP A 379 -14.71 16.57 2.52
N ARG A 380 -14.03 15.44 2.73
CA ARG A 380 -12.58 15.37 2.93
C ARG A 380 -11.82 15.80 1.68
N GLU A 381 -12.22 15.32 0.50
CA GLU A 381 -11.57 15.70 -0.75
C GLU A 381 -11.79 17.18 -1.12
N CYS A 382 -12.94 17.76 -0.77
CA CYS A 382 -13.12 19.21 -0.91
C CYS A 382 -12.15 20.02 -0.05
N ARG A 383 -11.80 19.51 1.15
CA ARG A 383 -10.93 20.18 2.11
C ARG A 383 -9.44 19.98 1.83
N PHE A 384 -9.03 18.74 1.55
CA PHE A 384 -7.62 18.36 1.44
C PHE A 384 -7.22 18.00 0.01
N GLY A 385 -8.12 17.38 -0.76
CA GLY A 385 -7.90 16.99 -2.16
C GLY A 385 -6.76 15.99 -2.38
N THR A 386 -6.41 15.23 -1.34
CA THR A 386 -5.21 14.41 -1.34
C THR A 386 -5.42 13.08 -2.07
N PHE A 387 -6.61 12.47 -1.98
CA PHE A 387 -6.87 11.18 -2.62
C PHE A 387 -6.90 11.31 -4.15
N PHE A 388 -7.61 12.31 -4.67
CA PHE A 388 -7.62 12.58 -6.11
C PHE A 388 -6.25 12.97 -6.64
N SER A 389 -5.44 13.67 -5.84
CA SER A 389 -4.07 14.01 -6.23
C SER A 389 -3.27 12.76 -6.58
N GLU A 390 -3.35 11.71 -5.75
CA GLU A 390 -2.65 10.46 -6.04
C GLU A 390 -3.18 9.76 -7.29
N LEU A 391 -4.50 9.69 -7.47
CA LEU A 391 -5.11 9.08 -8.66
C LEU A 391 -4.74 9.82 -9.95
N PHE A 392 -4.72 11.16 -9.93
CA PHE A 392 -4.29 11.97 -11.06
C PHE A 392 -2.79 11.81 -11.35
N ASN A 393 -1.95 11.66 -10.32
CA ASN A 393 -0.51 11.43 -10.49
C ASN A 393 -0.23 10.12 -11.23
N ILE A 394 -0.97 9.06 -10.92
CA ILE A 394 -0.86 7.76 -11.62
C ILE A 394 -1.74 7.66 -12.88
N GLN A 395 -2.48 8.73 -13.20
CA GLN A 395 -3.40 8.81 -14.34
C GLN A 395 -4.47 7.71 -14.38
N ASP A 396 -4.95 7.24 -13.22
CA ASP A 396 -6.06 6.29 -13.18
C ASP A 396 -7.40 7.01 -13.36
N THR A 397 -7.69 7.32 -14.62
CA THR A 397 -8.93 7.97 -15.02
C THR A 397 -10.16 7.12 -14.76
N GLU A 398 -10.06 5.79 -14.86
CA GLU A 398 -11.21 4.89 -14.71
C GLU A 398 -11.69 4.88 -13.25
N THR A 399 -10.77 4.75 -12.29
CA THR A 399 -11.11 4.83 -10.87
C THR A 399 -11.68 6.20 -10.50
N ILE A 400 -11.14 7.28 -11.07
CA ILE A 400 -11.69 8.63 -10.91
C ILE A 400 -13.15 8.69 -11.39
N CYS A 401 -13.45 8.16 -12.58
CA CYS A 401 -14.83 8.08 -13.09
C CYS A 401 -15.76 7.32 -12.15
N VAL A 402 -15.34 6.13 -11.71
CA VAL A 402 -16.15 5.28 -10.83
C VAL A 402 -16.47 6.01 -9.54
N ILE A 403 -15.50 6.70 -8.93
CA ILE A 403 -15.72 7.48 -7.72
C ILE A 403 -16.71 8.62 -7.99
N LEU A 404 -16.46 9.45 -9.01
CA LEU A 404 -17.31 10.60 -9.34
C LEU A 404 -18.76 10.20 -9.66
N ARG A 405 -18.95 9.09 -10.39
CA ARG A 405 -20.28 8.56 -10.74
C ARG A 405 -21.05 8.04 -9.54
N ASN A 406 -20.38 7.70 -8.44
CA ASN A 406 -21.00 7.05 -7.28
C ASN A 406 -21.08 7.93 -6.02
N VAL A 407 -20.61 9.18 -6.06
CA VAL A 407 -20.92 10.18 -5.02
C VAL A 407 -22.35 10.71 -5.20
N ASP A 408 -22.98 11.25 -4.16
CA ASP A 408 -24.32 11.86 -4.29
C ASP A 408 -24.30 13.12 -5.19
N SER A 409 -25.38 13.38 -5.93
CA SER A 409 -25.41 14.43 -6.96
C SER A 409 -25.00 15.82 -6.45
N GLY A 410 -25.50 16.23 -5.29
CA GLY A 410 -25.12 17.51 -4.65
C GLY A 410 -23.64 17.55 -4.26
N ASP A 411 -23.09 16.43 -3.79
CA ASP A 411 -21.69 16.31 -3.40
C ASP A 411 -20.75 16.27 -4.61
N ARG A 412 -21.18 15.71 -5.75
CA ARG A 412 -20.41 15.74 -7.00
C ARG A 412 -20.12 17.16 -7.46
N VAL A 413 -21.15 18.01 -7.51
CA VAL A 413 -21.01 19.41 -7.96
C VAL A 413 -20.02 20.15 -7.06
N ARG A 414 -20.13 19.95 -5.74
CA ARG A 414 -19.23 20.53 -4.75
C ARG A 414 -17.80 20.05 -4.91
N LEU A 415 -17.61 18.74 -5.11
CA LEU A 415 -16.31 18.10 -5.29
C LEU A 415 -15.56 18.66 -6.49
N VAL A 416 -16.21 18.76 -7.65
CA VAL A 416 -15.55 19.27 -8.86
C VAL A 416 -15.40 20.77 -8.91
N SER A 417 -16.17 21.48 -8.10
CA SER A 417 -15.98 22.92 -7.87
C SER A 417 -14.92 23.22 -6.81
N SER A 418 -14.27 22.20 -6.23
CA SER A 418 -13.27 22.38 -5.18
C SER A 418 -11.98 22.97 -5.74
N LYS A 419 -11.30 23.78 -4.92
CA LYS A 419 -10.01 24.41 -5.27
C LYS A 419 -8.96 23.37 -5.65
N HIS A 420 -8.99 22.19 -5.07
CA HIS A 420 -7.99 21.14 -5.31
C HIS A 420 -8.20 20.45 -6.66
N ILE A 421 -9.44 20.06 -6.99
CA ILE A 421 -9.76 19.54 -8.33
C ILE A 421 -9.45 20.57 -9.42
N PHE A 422 -9.74 21.85 -9.18
CA PHE A 422 -9.37 22.92 -10.11
C PHE A 422 -7.87 23.04 -10.36
N LYS A 423 -7.02 22.79 -9.36
CA LYS A 423 -5.56 22.74 -9.57
C LYS A 423 -5.19 21.63 -10.55
N HIS A 424 -5.79 20.45 -10.41
CA HIS A 424 -5.54 19.33 -11.33
C HIS A 424 -6.06 19.63 -12.73
N PHE A 425 -7.29 20.12 -12.86
CA PHE A 425 -7.85 20.51 -14.17
C PHE A 425 -6.99 21.55 -14.87
N HIS A 426 -6.55 22.58 -14.15
CA HIS A 426 -5.61 23.56 -14.67
C HIS A 426 -4.32 22.90 -15.18
N ASN A 427 -3.73 22.00 -14.38
CA ASN A 427 -2.47 21.31 -14.75
C ASN A 427 -2.64 20.43 -16.00
N PHE A 428 -3.75 19.69 -16.12
CA PHE A 428 -4.04 18.87 -17.30
C PHE A 428 -4.32 19.73 -18.55
N ILE A 429 -5.13 20.77 -18.43
CA ILE A 429 -5.41 21.69 -19.55
C ILE A 429 -4.11 22.36 -20.01
N SER A 430 -3.27 22.79 -19.08
CA SER A 430 -1.98 23.42 -19.40
C SER A 430 -1.04 22.49 -20.17
N ARG A 431 -1.15 21.17 -19.96
CA ARG A 431 -0.37 20.10 -20.62
C ARG A 431 -1.09 19.49 -21.85
N ASP A 432 -2.09 20.18 -22.40
CA ASP A 432 -2.89 19.74 -23.56
C ASP A 432 -3.68 18.43 -23.34
N SER A 433 -3.90 18.03 -22.09
CA SER A 433 -4.70 16.87 -21.69
C SER A 433 -6.17 17.25 -21.36
N VAL A 434 -6.76 18.16 -22.12
CA VAL A 434 -8.13 18.68 -21.90
C VAL A 434 -9.18 17.56 -21.85
N HIS A 435 -8.98 16.51 -22.67
CA HIS A 435 -9.85 15.34 -22.74
C HIS A 435 -10.05 14.61 -21.40
N VAL A 436 -9.04 14.61 -20.51
CA VAL A 436 -9.15 14.01 -19.16
C VAL A 436 -10.17 14.78 -18.32
N VAL A 437 -10.12 16.11 -18.40
CA VAL A 437 -11.04 16.99 -17.68
C VAL A 437 -12.45 16.87 -18.24
N GLU A 438 -12.59 16.88 -19.57
CA GLU A 438 -13.88 16.67 -20.25
C GLU A 438 -14.53 15.35 -19.83
N MET A 439 -13.75 14.27 -19.79
CA MET A 439 -14.22 12.95 -19.35
C MET A 439 -14.71 12.97 -17.90
N CYS A 440 -13.97 13.57 -16.96
CA CYS A 440 -14.40 13.71 -15.57
C CYS A 440 -15.73 14.47 -15.46
N LEU A 441 -15.87 15.54 -16.24
CA LEU A 441 -17.07 16.38 -16.25
C LEU A 441 -18.28 15.69 -16.89
N ARG A 442 -18.08 14.85 -17.91
CA ARG A 442 -19.14 14.03 -18.52
C ARG A 442 -19.71 13.04 -17.52
N GLU A 443 -18.85 12.38 -16.75
CA GLU A 443 -19.25 11.36 -15.77
C GLU A 443 -20.13 11.89 -14.64
N ILE A 444 -20.00 13.18 -14.32
CA ILE A 444 -20.80 13.79 -13.26
C ILE A 444 -22.22 14.06 -13.72
N GLY A 445 -22.43 14.27 -15.03
CA GLY A 445 -23.74 14.61 -15.58
C GLY A 445 -24.25 15.97 -15.09
N LEU A 446 -23.38 17.00 -15.06
CA LEU A 446 -23.73 18.35 -14.61
C LEU A 446 -24.92 18.93 -15.40
N SER A 447 -25.87 19.56 -14.68
CA SER A 447 -26.95 20.34 -15.29
C SER A 447 -26.39 21.56 -16.02
N LYS A 448 -27.23 22.21 -16.87
CA LYS A 448 -26.82 23.44 -17.57
C LYS A 448 -26.46 24.56 -16.60
N GLU A 449 -27.25 24.73 -15.56
CA GLU A 449 -27.00 25.68 -14.47
C GLU A 449 -25.71 25.37 -13.71
N ASP A 450 -25.44 24.09 -13.42
CA ASP A 450 -24.22 23.69 -12.72
C ASP A 450 -22.98 23.90 -13.58
N LYS A 451 -23.04 23.63 -14.90
CA LYS A 451 -21.94 23.94 -15.83
C LYS A 451 -21.63 25.44 -15.86
N LYS A 452 -22.66 26.30 -15.97
CA LYS A 452 -22.51 27.76 -15.91
C LYS A 452 -21.90 28.22 -14.59
N ARG A 453 -22.35 27.64 -13.47
CA ARG A 453 -21.81 27.93 -12.14
C ARG A 453 -20.36 27.50 -12.02
N LEU A 454 -20.04 26.28 -12.45
CA LEU A 454 -18.69 25.74 -12.46
C LEU A 454 -17.75 26.62 -13.28
N MET A 455 -18.17 27.04 -14.48
CA MET A 455 -17.42 27.95 -15.34
C MET A 455 -17.11 29.27 -14.62
N LYS A 456 -18.11 29.89 -13.99
CA LYS A 456 -17.93 31.13 -13.22
C LYS A 456 -16.94 30.97 -12.07
N VAL A 457 -17.05 29.87 -11.31
CA VAL A 457 -16.18 29.60 -10.15
C VAL A 457 -14.75 29.29 -10.61
N PHE A 458 -14.60 28.52 -11.70
CA PHE A 458 -13.30 28.20 -12.27
C PHE A 458 -12.60 29.43 -12.85
N MET A 459 -13.32 30.31 -13.55
CA MET A 459 -12.79 31.61 -14.00
C MET A 459 -12.32 32.47 -12.82
N GLY A 460 -13.08 32.48 -11.72
CA GLY A 460 -12.67 33.12 -10.47
C GLY A 460 -11.38 32.52 -9.87
N PHE A 461 -11.20 31.21 -9.98
CA PHE A 461 -9.98 30.53 -9.56
C PHE A 461 -8.77 30.92 -10.43
N LEU A 462 -8.91 30.91 -11.75
CA LEU A 462 -7.85 31.29 -12.70
C LEU A 462 -7.37 32.74 -12.46
N ARG A 463 -8.30 33.69 -12.29
CA ARG A 463 -7.96 35.09 -12.00
C ARG A 463 -7.14 35.28 -10.73
N ARG A 464 -7.37 34.46 -9.71
CA ARG A 464 -6.64 34.52 -8.43
C ARG A 464 -5.26 33.88 -8.53
N ARG A 465 -5.09 32.87 -9.39
CA ARG A 465 -3.87 32.08 -9.46
C ARG A 465 -2.79 32.78 -10.29
N ASP A 466 -3.16 33.35 -11.43
CA ASP A 466 -2.19 33.71 -12.47
C ASP A 466 -2.04 35.22 -12.67
N SER A 467 -2.53 36.05 -11.74
CA SER A 467 -2.36 37.52 -11.75
C SER A 467 -2.67 38.23 -13.08
N GLY A 468 -3.45 37.60 -13.97
CA GLY A 468 -3.83 38.13 -15.27
C GLY A 468 -3.00 37.68 -16.48
N GLN A 469 -2.08 36.70 -16.36
CA GLN A 469 -1.20 36.29 -17.48
C GLN A 469 -1.60 34.99 -18.20
N ILE A 470 -2.71 34.32 -17.86
CA ILE A 470 -3.16 33.18 -18.70
C ILE A 470 -3.66 33.72 -20.04
N GLU A 471 -3.00 33.32 -21.13
CA GLU A 471 -3.54 33.41 -22.48
C GLU A 471 -4.74 32.45 -22.61
N LEU A 472 -5.90 32.91 -22.13
CA LEU A 472 -7.18 32.20 -22.23
C LEU A 472 -7.60 31.98 -23.69
N ASP A 473 -6.97 32.71 -24.62
CA ASP A 473 -7.16 32.60 -26.06
C ASP A 473 -6.39 31.44 -26.70
N THR A 474 -5.64 30.65 -25.91
CA THR A 474 -5.03 29.43 -26.46
C THR A 474 -6.10 28.36 -26.77
N PRO A 475 -5.94 27.57 -27.86
CA PRO A 475 -6.95 26.61 -28.32
C PRO A 475 -7.42 25.61 -27.25
N LYS A 476 -6.54 25.27 -26.29
CA LYS A 476 -6.83 24.34 -25.19
C LYS A 476 -7.84 24.90 -24.17
N TRP A 477 -7.73 26.19 -23.84
CA TRP A 477 -8.69 26.83 -22.94
C TRP A 477 -10.02 27.08 -23.65
N GLN A 478 -9.98 27.50 -24.92
CA GLN A 478 -11.18 27.64 -25.76
C GLN A 478 -11.97 26.32 -25.80
N ARG A 479 -11.31 25.20 -26.13
CA ARG A 479 -11.93 23.87 -26.14
C ARG A 479 -12.60 23.51 -24.81
N PHE A 480 -11.93 23.77 -23.69
CA PHE A 480 -12.50 23.47 -22.37
C PHE A 480 -13.75 24.32 -22.07
N PHE A 481 -13.71 25.61 -22.38
CA PHE A 481 -14.86 26.50 -22.16
C PHE A 481 -16.01 26.20 -23.14
N GLU A 482 -15.72 25.87 -24.40
CA GLU A 482 -16.72 25.39 -25.37
C GLU A 482 -17.42 24.13 -24.86
N PHE A 483 -16.69 23.17 -24.28
CA PHE A 483 -17.29 21.96 -23.70
C PHE A 483 -18.24 22.26 -22.51
N LEU A 484 -17.90 23.26 -21.70
CA LEU A 484 -18.77 23.72 -20.61
C LEU A 484 -19.97 24.52 -21.13
N ASP A 485 -19.76 25.29 -22.20
CA ASP A 485 -20.78 26.14 -22.81
C ASP A 485 -21.68 25.39 -23.78
N GLU A 486 -21.33 24.15 -24.20
CA GLU A 486 -22.09 23.27 -25.11
C GLU A 486 -23.57 23.24 -24.74
N THR A 487 -24.25 24.23 -25.29
CA THR A 487 -25.66 24.46 -25.35
C THR A 487 -26.01 24.10 -26.78
N ASN A 488 -26.74 22.99 -26.93
CA ASN A 488 -27.56 22.67 -28.10
C ASN A 488 -26.94 22.14 -29.41
N THR A 489 -25.64 21.99 -29.66
CA THR A 489 -25.22 21.45 -30.99
C THR A 489 -25.68 20.02 -31.26
N ARG A 490 -25.77 19.14 -30.25
CA ARG A 490 -26.23 17.75 -30.43
C ARG A 490 -27.75 17.60 -30.45
N ALA A 491 -28.48 18.41 -29.68
CA ALA A 491 -29.95 18.42 -29.68
C ALA A 491 -30.52 19.08 -30.93
N GLN A 492 -29.84 20.09 -31.47
CA GLN A 492 -30.21 20.78 -32.69
C GLN A 492 -29.79 20.00 -33.94
N ARG A 493 -28.63 19.30 -33.94
CA ARG A 493 -28.31 18.33 -35.00
C ARG A 493 -29.30 17.17 -35.06
N LYS A 494 -29.77 16.65 -33.91
CA LYS A 494 -30.76 15.57 -33.90
C LYS A 494 -32.13 16.03 -34.39
N ARG A 495 -32.60 17.21 -33.96
CA ARG A 495 -33.83 17.82 -34.51
C ARG A 495 -33.70 18.17 -35.99
N ASN A 496 -32.57 18.71 -36.44
CA ASN A 496 -32.36 19.03 -37.85
C ASN A 496 -32.30 17.77 -38.72
N LEU A 497 -31.65 16.68 -38.26
CA LEU A 497 -31.63 15.40 -38.97
C LEU A 497 -33.01 14.73 -39.00
N ASP A 498 -33.77 14.80 -37.90
CA ASP A 498 -35.12 14.25 -37.83
C ASP A 498 -36.11 15.06 -38.69
N ASP A 499 -35.98 16.40 -38.75
CA ASP A 499 -36.77 17.27 -39.62
C ASP A 499 -36.39 17.12 -41.10
N GLU A 500 -35.10 16.99 -41.42
CA GLU A 500 -34.61 16.76 -42.79
C GLU A 500 -35.07 15.39 -43.32
N ALA A 501 -35.00 14.34 -42.50
CA ALA A 501 -35.55 13.01 -42.83
C ALA A 501 -37.08 13.02 -42.98
N LEU A 502 -37.81 13.81 -42.19
CA LEU A 502 -39.26 13.96 -42.31
C LEU A 502 -39.66 14.73 -43.59
N THR A 503 -38.81 15.65 -44.04
CA THR A 503 -39.03 16.46 -45.25
C THR A 503 -38.70 15.66 -46.51
N GLU A 504 -37.62 14.86 -46.47
CA GLU A 504 -37.22 13.96 -47.56
C GLU A 504 -38.23 12.81 -47.74
N ALA A 505 -38.75 12.24 -46.65
CA ALA A 505 -39.81 11.23 -46.70
C ALA A 505 -41.14 11.77 -47.26
N LYS A 506 -41.46 13.06 -47.03
CA LYS A 506 -42.63 13.71 -47.63
C LYS A 506 -42.44 13.95 -49.12
N ASN A 507 -41.27 14.40 -49.56
CA ASN A 507 -40.98 14.62 -50.98
C ASN A 507 -41.02 13.33 -51.80
N ILE A 508 -40.47 12.23 -51.27
CA ILE A 508 -40.53 10.90 -51.91
C ILE A 508 -41.97 10.37 -52.01
N CYS A 509 -42.85 10.73 -51.08
CA CYS A 509 -44.28 10.36 -51.12
C CYS A 509 -45.09 11.17 -52.13
N TYR A 510 -44.70 12.42 -52.41
CA TYR A 510 -45.34 13.25 -53.44
C TYR A 510 -44.88 12.86 -54.86
N GLU A 511 -43.60 12.57 -55.07
CA GLU A 511 -43.08 12.11 -56.37
C GLU A 511 -43.60 10.72 -56.77
N LYS A 512 -43.88 9.83 -55.80
CA LYS A 512 -44.52 8.53 -56.07
C LYS A 512 -46.01 8.64 -56.41
N LYS A 513 -46.69 9.74 -56.04
CA LYS A 513 -48.10 9.97 -56.43
C LYS A 513 -48.24 10.60 -57.81
N GLU A 514 -47.29 11.43 -58.25
CA GLU A 514 -47.32 12.00 -59.61
C GLU A 514 -46.94 10.98 -60.70
N ASN A 515 -46.04 10.03 -60.40
CA ASN A 515 -45.61 9.00 -61.37
C ASN A 515 -46.56 7.80 -61.51
N ALA A 516 -47.65 7.73 -60.75
CA ALA A 516 -48.67 6.68 -60.86
C ALA A 516 -49.84 7.07 -61.81
N THR A 517 -49.77 8.22 -62.49
CA THR A 517 -50.84 8.74 -63.37
C THR A 517 -50.37 9.07 -64.80
N LYS A 518 -49.31 8.42 -65.28
CA LYS A 518 -48.91 8.46 -66.70
C LYS A 518 -48.86 7.08 -67.32
#